data_AF-I7ASL6-F1
#
_entry.id   AF-I7ASL6-F1
#
_cell.length_a   1.000
_cell.length_b   1.000
_cell.length_c   1.000
_cell.angle_alpha   90.00
_cell.angle_beta   90.00
_cell.angle_gamma   90.00
#
_symmetry.space_group_name_H-M   'P 1'
#
loop_
_entity.id
_entity.type
_entity.pdbx_description
1 polymer ?
#
loop_
_entity_poly.entity_id
_entity_poly.type
_entity_poly.pdbx_seq_one_letter_code
_entity_poly.pdbx_strand_id
1 'polypeptide(L)'
;MFFKKHVEPKPLRVEEELGLLSNRLSGSIYYEDRADALSKILEMSRTYPVEVGVYTLQDVIHSMEKMEDISIHLDILSNVLRCTHRLEFIDIVVKNPETLRILCDCIKCGKKEKEVYDLLCILSTSELFPRRAVGIPGMAYHCVQMAKEKKMRLIPRLVEQDQNFKRELTFMGIFENLLKVLQDGFFKDAMSTLVLLLRDCPFNQNYFDELKWDFILNFIDKHPGEVFDVLSCLMDPKNTEFKKIQTSIYGKVDLRLVLKFKRWSLLYLIVKDNKSYTEKLLENFVFDKIEEELSKEAFVRKRNEIYLLVDYLLFWNDFDASKLDSYKIYTMKSLREQHISTNDLIERAFETICQFDNKEEGASFDALIFIIFNFEKTKAEKMIPTLSEIFGDYTRPKLHRSLCLIILLMLEINVDRIGINHYTADHMLREARLLLCSIDLESPLYLTNEMVDILVSSIGDLIRNR
;
A
#
# COMPACT_ATOMS: atom_id res chain seq x y z
N MET A 1 62.12 -39.42 42.50
CA MET A 1 61.11 -38.40 42.11
C MET A 1 60.44 -38.86 40.83
N PHE A 2 59.21 -39.32 40.93
CA PHE A 2 58.40 -39.76 39.80
C PHE A 2 57.80 -38.53 39.11
N PHE A 3 58.24 -38.22 37.89
CA PHE A 3 57.40 -37.47 36.96
C PHE A 3 56.23 -38.41 36.60
N LYS A 4 55.04 -38.15 37.14
CA LYS A 4 53.82 -38.78 36.64
C LYS A 4 53.75 -38.43 35.15
N LYS A 5 53.76 -39.45 34.28
CA LYS A 5 53.33 -39.28 32.89
C LYS A 5 51.97 -38.59 32.92
N HIS A 6 51.91 -37.35 32.46
CA HIS A 6 50.64 -36.68 32.23
C HIS A 6 49.87 -37.56 31.24
N VAL A 7 48.74 -38.11 31.71
CA VAL A 7 47.76 -38.73 30.82
C VAL A 7 47.32 -37.61 29.88
N GLU A 8 47.48 -37.81 28.57
CA GLU A 8 46.97 -36.85 27.59
C GLU A 8 45.49 -36.56 27.93
N PRO A 9 45.10 -35.29 28.13
CA PRO A 9 43.74 -34.95 28.48
C PRO A 9 42.81 -35.52 27.41
N LYS A 10 41.72 -36.15 27.84
CA LYS A 10 40.67 -36.62 26.91
C LYS A 10 40.25 -35.44 26.03
N PRO A 11 40.05 -35.65 24.71
CA PRO A 11 39.56 -34.57 23.85
C PRO A 11 38.25 -34.06 24.44
N LEU A 12 38.19 -32.74 24.66
CA LEU A 12 36.99 -32.07 25.16
C LEU A 12 35.86 -32.28 24.14
N ARG A 13 34.63 -32.31 24.64
CA ARG A 13 33.48 -32.24 23.74
C ARG A 13 33.41 -30.84 23.13
N VAL A 14 32.84 -30.74 21.93
CA VAL A 14 32.73 -29.48 21.18
C VAL A 14 32.07 -28.39 22.02
N GLU A 15 31.05 -28.74 22.81
CA GLU A 15 30.33 -27.81 23.68
C GLU A 15 31.20 -27.28 24.84
N GLU A 16 32.03 -28.15 25.43
CA GLU A 16 32.94 -27.78 26.53
C GLU A 16 34.06 -26.86 26.03
N GLU A 17 34.60 -27.16 24.84
CA GLU A 17 35.61 -26.33 24.19
C GLU A 17 35.05 -24.95 23.81
N LEU A 18 33.87 -24.90 23.19
CA LEU A 18 33.19 -23.65 22.87
C LEU A 18 32.87 -22.83 24.13
N GLY A 19 32.45 -23.46 25.23
CA GLY A 19 32.24 -22.80 26.50
C GLY A 19 33.52 -22.15 27.07
N LEU A 20 34.66 -22.84 26.98
CA LEU A 20 35.96 -22.28 27.37
C LEU A 20 36.38 -21.10 26.49
N LEU A 21 36.19 -21.21 25.17
CA LEU A 21 36.49 -20.13 24.22
C LEU A 21 35.59 -18.91 24.46
N SER A 22 34.29 -19.12 24.75
CA SER A 22 33.35 -18.06 25.11
C SER A 22 33.79 -17.31 26.38
N ASN A 23 34.21 -18.04 27.40
CA ASN A 23 34.72 -17.45 28.65
C ASN A 23 36.01 -16.64 28.44
N ARG A 24 36.91 -17.11 27.57
CA ARG A 24 38.10 -16.33 27.18
C ARG A 24 37.71 -15.05 26.45
N LEU A 25 36.73 -15.13 25.56
CA LEU A 25 36.27 -14.00 24.78
C LEU A 25 35.63 -12.89 25.65
N SER A 26 34.79 -13.28 26.61
CA SER A 26 34.10 -12.34 27.50
C SER A 26 34.98 -11.85 28.66
N GLY A 27 35.80 -12.73 29.24
CA GLY A 27 36.52 -12.51 30.50
C GLY A 27 38.00 -12.10 30.37
N SER A 28 38.65 -12.34 29.23
CA SER A 28 40.07 -11.99 29.08
C SER A 28 40.28 -10.48 29.02
N ILE A 29 41.36 -9.99 29.63
CA ILE A 29 41.78 -8.58 29.54
C ILE A 29 42.69 -8.30 28.35
N TYR A 30 43.28 -9.35 27.75
CA TYR A 30 44.26 -9.23 26.68
C TYR A 30 43.61 -9.33 25.30
N TYR A 31 44.00 -8.44 24.39
CA TYR A 31 43.46 -8.39 23.03
C TYR A 31 43.81 -9.67 22.24
N GLU A 32 45.07 -10.11 22.37
CA GLU A 32 45.63 -11.27 21.66
C GLU A 32 44.92 -12.57 22.05
N ASP A 33 44.55 -12.70 23.33
CA ASP A 33 43.84 -13.87 23.84
C ASP A 33 42.41 -13.95 23.30
N ARG A 34 41.72 -12.80 23.18
CA ARG A 34 40.41 -12.73 22.51
C ARG A 34 40.52 -13.03 21.02
N ALA A 35 41.56 -12.53 20.35
CA ALA A 35 41.80 -12.79 18.94
C ALA A 35 42.09 -14.28 18.65
N ASP A 36 42.89 -14.95 19.49
CA ASP A 36 43.11 -16.40 19.41
C ASP A 36 41.79 -17.18 19.63
N ALA A 37 41.01 -16.78 20.65
CA ALA A 37 39.72 -17.41 20.92
C ALA A 37 38.75 -17.28 19.72
N LEU A 38 38.64 -16.09 19.14
CA LEU A 38 37.83 -15.84 17.95
C LEU A 38 38.29 -16.66 16.74
N SER A 39 39.61 -16.79 16.53
CA SER A 39 40.15 -17.56 15.42
C SER A 39 39.78 -19.05 15.53
N LYS A 40 39.84 -19.62 16.74
CA LYS A 40 39.41 -20.99 17.01
C LYS A 40 37.90 -21.16 16.85
N ILE A 41 37.10 -20.22 17.36
CA ILE A 41 35.65 -20.23 17.14
C ILE A 41 35.32 -20.16 15.64
N LEU A 42 36.05 -19.38 14.85
CA LEU A 42 35.88 -19.32 13.40
C LEU A 42 36.14 -20.67 12.73
N GLU A 43 37.22 -21.36 13.07
CA GLU A 43 37.50 -22.71 12.57
C GLU A 43 36.37 -23.68 12.91
N MET A 44 35.90 -23.65 14.16
CA MET A 44 34.79 -24.48 14.62
C MET A 44 33.48 -24.11 13.93
N SER A 45 33.21 -22.83 13.64
CA SER A 45 31.97 -22.37 13.01
C SER A 45 31.75 -22.91 11.59
N ARG A 46 32.84 -23.29 10.90
CA ARG A 46 32.77 -23.90 9.57
C ARG A 46 32.30 -25.36 9.63
N THR A 47 32.56 -26.04 10.74
CA THR A 47 32.30 -27.48 10.91
C THR A 47 31.05 -27.72 11.77
N TYR A 48 30.87 -26.92 12.82
CA TYR A 48 29.84 -27.03 13.86
C TYR A 48 29.10 -25.69 14.06
N PRO A 49 28.44 -25.15 13.01
CA PRO A 49 27.83 -23.82 13.06
C PRO A 49 26.66 -23.74 14.06
N VAL A 50 25.96 -24.84 14.31
CA VAL A 50 24.81 -24.86 15.24
C VAL A 50 25.31 -24.75 16.67
N GLU A 51 26.31 -25.54 17.04
CA GLU A 51 26.94 -25.54 18.36
C GLU A 51 27.58 -24.18 18.64
N VAL A 52 28.30 -23.61 17.68
CA VAL A 52 28.83 -22.24 17.78
C VAL A 52 27.71 -21.24 18.03
N GLY A 53 26.60 -21.36 17.28
CA GLY A 53 25.42 -20.52 17.46
C GLY A 53 24.80 -20.62 18.86
N VAL A 54 24.73 -21.82 19.43
CA VAL A 54 24.15 -22.06 20.76
C VAL A 54 25.05 -21.55 21.88
N TYR A 55 26.35 -21.84 21.81
CA TYR A 55 27.26 -21.65 22.94
C TYR A 55 28.02 -20.32 22.93
N THR A 56 28.22 -19.69 21.77
CA THR A 56 29.15 -18.55 21.67
C THR A 56 28.59 -17.31 20.98
N LEU A 57 27.43 -17.41 20.31
CA LEU A 57 26.89 -16.34 19.45
C LEU A 57 26.79 -14.98 20.14
N GLN A 58 26.26 -14.95 21.36
CA GLN A 58 26.12 -13.69 22.11
C GLN A 58 27.49 -13.13 22.48
N ASP A 59 28.40 -13.94 23.02
CA ASP A 59 29.74 -13.46 23.41
C ASP A 59 30.56 -12.99 22.21
N VAL A 60 30.40 -13.65 21.06
CA VAL A 60 30.96 -13.18 19.77
C VAL A 60 30.46 -11.77 19.51
N ILE A 61 29.15 -11.52 19.49
CA ILE A 61 28.64 -10.18 19.20
C ILE A 61 29.08 -9.15 20.24
N HIS A 62 29.02 -9.47 21.53
CA HIS A 62 29.45 -8.54 22.59
C HIS A 62 30.92 -8.17 22.49
N SER A 63 31.78 -9.09 22.04
CA SER A 63 33.19 -8.80 21.88
C SER A 63 33.49 -7.80 20.75
N MET A 64 32.56 -7.57 19.81
CA MET A 64 32.73 -6.57 18.73
C MET A 64 32.91 -5.14 19.26
N GLU A 65 32.35 -4.81 20.43
CA GLU A 65 32.57 -3.51 21.07
C GLU A 65 34.05 -3.31 21.42
N LYS A 66 34.74 -4.37 21.84
CA LYS A 66 36.08 -4.34 22.40
C LYS A 66 37.20 -4.55 21.37
N MET A 67 36.85 -4.90 20.13
CA MET A 67 37.83 -5.23 19.07
C MET A 67 37.82 -4.14 17.98
N GLU A 68 39.00 -3.77 17.45
CA GLU A 68 39.10 -2.78 16.37
C GLU A 68 38.64 -3.35 15.03
N ASP A 69 39.13 -4.55 14.69
CA ASP A 69 38.69 -5.31 13.53
C ASP A 69 37.63 -6.35 13.93
N ILE A 70 36.52 -6.35 13.21
CA ILE A 70 35.38 -7.24 13.42
C ILE A 70 35.20 -8.28 12.29
N SER A 71 36.18 -8.40 11.39
CA SER A 71 36.09 -9.31 10.24
C SER A 71 35.82 -10.77 10.64
N ILE A 72 36.54 -11.26 11.67
CA ILE A 72 36.38 -12.63 12.17
C ILE A 72 34.97 -12.83 12.76
N HIS A 73 34.43 -11.83 13.47
CA HIS A 73 33.07 -11.89 14.02
C HIS A 73 32.03 -12.02 12.92
N LEU A 74 32.14 -11.20 11.88
CA LEU A 74 31.21 -11.22 10.75
C LEU A 74 31.27 -12.56 10.00
N ASP A 75 32.45 -13.16 9.87
CA ASP A 75 32.61 -14.49 9.27
C ASP A 75 31.98 -15.59 10.14
N ILE A 76 32.15 -15.55 11.46
CA ILE A 76 31.49 -16.47 12.40
C ILE A 76 29.98 -16.34 12.27
N LEU A 77 29.46 -15.11 12.35
CA LEU A 77 28.02 -14.83 12.23
C LEU A 77 27.47 -15.31 10.88
N SER A 78 28.20 -15.06 9.79
CA SER A 78 27.84 -15.54 8.46
C SER A 78 27.72 -17.07 8.41
N ASN A 79 28.66 -17.81 9.02
CA ASN A 79 28.61 -19.27 9.07
C ASN A 79 27.41 -19.77 9.89
N VAL A 80 27.16 -19.18 11.07
CA VAL A 80 26.01 -19.52 11.92
C VAL A 80 24.69 -19.23 11.19
N LEU A 81 24.55 -18.06 10.57
CA LEU A 81 23.33 -17.64 9.88
C LEU A 81 23.09 -18.34 8.53
N ARG A 82 24.04 -19.17 8.07
CA ARG A 82 23.89 -20.03 6.89
C ARG A 82 23.53 -21.49 7.23
N CYS A 83 23.45 -21.85 8.51
CA CYS A 83 23.10 -23.21 8.91
C CYS A 83 21.60 -23.52 8.73
N THR A 84 21.21 -24.76 9.01
CA THR A 84 19.82 -25.24 8.95
C THR A 84 18.89 -24.48 9.90
N HIS A 85 19.38 -24.10 11.08
CA HIS A 85 18.64 -23.39 12.14
C HIS A 85 18.80 -21.87 12.08
N ARG A 86 19.01 -21.31 10.87
CA ARG A 86 19.31 -19.88 10.72
C ARG A 86 18.22 -18.97 11.28
N LEU A 87 16.94 -19.33 11.15
CA LEU A 87 15.84 -18.47 11.55
C LEU A 87 15.77 -18.36 13.08
N GLU A 88 16.03 -19.46 13.78
CA GLU A 88 16.11 -19.51 15.23
C GLU A 88 17.24 -18.63 15.75
N PHE A 89 18.42 -18.65 15.10
CA PHE A 89 19.53 -17.78 15.48
C PHE A 89 19.29 -16.30 15.17
N ILE A 90 18.64 -15.99 14.04
CA ILE A 90 18.16 -14.63 13.74
C ILE A 90 17.25 -14.15 14.86
N ASP A 91 16.26 -14.95 15.28
CA ASP A 91 15.36 -14.58 16.36
C ASP A 91 16.07 -14.42 17.70
N ILE A 92 17.05 -15.27 18.02
CA ILE A 92 17.87 -15.13 19.24
C ILE A 92 18.62 -13.80 19.24
N VAL A 93 19.25 -13.44 18.12
CA VAL A 93 19.98 -12.17 17.96
C VAL A 93 19.03 -10.98 18.09
N VAL A 94 17.88 -11.03 17.40
CA VAL A 94 16.93 -9.91 17.35
C VAL A 94 16.16 -9.73 18.66
N LYS A 95 15.92 -10.81 19.41
CA LYS A 95 15.24 -10.75 20.72
C LYS A 95 16.01 -9.94 21.75
N ASN A 96 17.34 -9.87 21.63
CA ASN A 96 18.19 -9.11 22.53
C ASN A 96 18.47 -7.69 21.96
N PRO A 97 17.87 -6.62 22.52
CA PRO A 97 18.07 -5.25 22.02
C PRO A 97 19.53 -4.80 22.07
N GLU A 98 20.28 -5.32 23.04
CA GLU A 98 21.69 -4.99 23.20
C GLU A 98 22.52 -5.45 22.01
N THR A 99 22.20 -6.61 21.46
CA THR A 99 22.87 -7.15 20.28
C THR A 99 22.72 -6.21 19.07
N LEU A 100 21.51 -5.68 18.84
CA LEU A 100 21.28 -4.72 17.77
C LEU A 100 21.96 -3.37 18.04
N ARG A 101 21.99 -2.91 19.30
CA ARG A 101 22.74 -1.71 19.71
C ARG A 101 24.22 -1.83 19.35
N ILE A 102 24.85 -2.96 19.69
CA ILE A 102 26.26 -3.21 19.41
C ILE A 102 26.55 -3.18 17.91
N LEU A 103 25.68 -3.77 17.09
CA LEU A 103 25.83 -3.71 15.63
C LEU A 103 25.72 -2.28 15.10
N CYS A 104 24.76 -1.48 15.59
CA CYS A 104 24.66 -0.07 15.22
C CYS A 104 25.89 0.74 15.67
N ASP A 105 26.40 0.51 16.88
CA ASP A 105 27.60 1.17 17.39
C ASP A 105 28.85 0.81 16.56
N CYS A 106 28.95 -0.42 16.04
CA CYS A 106 30.01 -0.79 15.10
C CYS A 106 29.97 0.09 13.84
N ILE A 107 28.79 0.34 13.27
CA ILE A 107 28.65 1.24 12.12
C ILE A 107 29.04 2.66 12.50
N LYS A 108 28.56 3.17 13.64
CA LYS A 108 28.89 4.50 14.15
C LYS A 108 30.39 4.71 14.34
N CYS A 109 31.11 3.68 14.77
CA CYS A 109 32.57 3.69 14.91
C CYS A 109 33.33 3.41 13.60
N GLY A 110 32.65 3.29 12.46
CA GLY A 110 33.26 3.07 11.14
C GLY A 110 33.80 1.64 10.94
N LYS A 111 33.40 0.67 11.77
CA LYS A 111 33.85 -0.72 11.67
C LYS A 111 33.00 -1.46 10.64
N LYS A 112 33.57 -1.74 9.45
CA LYS A 112 32.96 -2.59 8.40
C LYS A 112 31.48 -2.25 8.12
N GLU A 113 31.19 -0.95 7.98
CA GLU A 113 29.83 -0.41 7.91
C GLU A 113 28.93 -1.15 6.91
N LYS A 114 29.46 -1.44 5.71
CA LYS A 114 28.68 -2.08 4.64
C LYS A 114 28.30 -3.52 5.00
N GLU A 115 29.22 -4.26 5.58
CA GLU A 115 29.04 -5.66 5.96
C GLU A 115 28.14 -5.80 7.20
N VAL A 116 28.27 -4.89 8.17
CA VAL A 116 27.37 -4.83 9.32
C VAL A 116 25.95 -4.45 8.89
N TYR A 117 25.79 -3.52 7.94
CA TYR A 117 24.47 -3.21 7.38
C TYR A 117 23.86 -4.39 6.61
N ASP A 118 24.67 -5.15 5.88
CA ASP A 118 24.21 -6.37 5.21
C ASP A 118 23.77 -7.44 6.22
N LEU A 119 24.46 -7.55 7.35
CA LEU A 119 24.04 -8.39 8.47
C LEU A 119 22.70 -7.92 9.05
N LEU A 120 22.52 -6.61 9.29
CA LEU A 120 21.22 -6.07 9.73
C LEU A 120 20.11 -6.38 8.71
N CYS A 121 20.40 -6.35 7.41
CA CYS A 121 19.44 -6.77 6.38
C CYS A 121 19.06 -8.25 6.52
N ILE A 122 20.00 -9.14 6.82
CA ILE A 122 19.71 -10.56 7.08
C ILE A 122 18.84 -10.70 8.33
N LEU A 123 19.20 -10.00 9.42
CA LEU A 123 18.45 -10.03 10.68
C LEU A 123 17.02 -9.48 10.53
N SER A 124 16.80 -8.55 9.59
CA SER A 124 15.48 -7.99 9.29
C SER A 124 14.44 -8.99 8.78
N THR A 125 14.86 -10.22 8.48
CA THR A 125 13.94 -11.30 8.12
C THR A 125 13.09 -11.79 9.30
N SER A 126 13.51 -11.53 10.55
CA SER A 126 12.68 -11.78 11.74
C SER A 126 11.53 -10.77 11.82
N GLU A 127 10.32 -11.25 12.13
CA GLU A 127 9.16 -10.40 12.39
C GLU A 127 9.33 -9.50 13.62
N LEU A 128 10.22 -9.88 14.55
CA LEU A 128 10.52 -9.09 15.73
C LEU A 128 11.45 -7.92 15.42
N PHE A 129 12.16 -7.94 14.28
CA PHE A 129 13.22 -6.98 13.99
C PHE A 129 12.74 -5.54 13.97
N PRO A 130 11.68 -5.15 13.23
CA PRO A 130 11.27 -3.76 13.20
C PRO A 130 10.96 -3.18 14.57
N ARG A 131 10.25 -3.93 15.41
CA ARG A 131 9.86 -3.51 16.77
C ARG A 131 11.06 -3.34 17.72
N ARG A 132 12.17 -4.02 17.43
CA ARG A 132 13.40 -3.97 18.24
C ARG A 132 14.42 -2.98 17.69
N ALA A 133 14.45 -2.81 16.38
CA ALA A 133 15.36 -1.93 15.66
C ALA A 133 14.94 -0.46 15.75
N VAL A 134 13.63 -0.18 15.69
CA VAL A 134 13.10 1.18 15.89
C VAL A 134 13.42 1.63 17.31
N GLY A 135 13.96 2.84 17.45
CA GLY A 135 14.38 3.42 18.73
C GLY A 135 15.84 3.14 19.11
N ILE A 136 16.57 2.30 18.36
CA ILE A 136 18.02 2.16 18.54
C ILE A 136 18.70 3.45 18.05
N PRO A 137 19.52 4.11 18.88
CA PRO A 137 20.21 5.33 18.49
C PRO A 137 21.03 5.14 17.20
N GLY A 138 20.84 6.03 16.24
CA GLY A 138 21.57 6.02 14.97
C GLY A 138 21.01 5.11 13.89
N MET A 139 20.00 4.27 14.16
CA MET A 139 19.41 3.39 13.14
C MET A 139 18.90 4.17 11.91
N ALA A 140 18.20 5.28 12.13
CA ALA A 140 17.74 6.15 11.04
C ALA A 140 18.91 6.74 10.27
N TYR A 141 19.91 7.31 10.98
CA TYR A 141 21.10 7.88 10.37
C TYR A 141 21.81 6.87 9.45
N HIS A 142 22.01 5.63 9.90
CA HIS A 142 22.67 4.58 9.12
C HIS A 142 21.85 4.17 7.90
N CYS A 143 20.52 4.05 8.03
CA CYS A 143 19.64 3.82 6.89
C CYS A 143 19.78 4.92 5.84
N VAL A 144 19.87 6.19 6.28
CA VAL A 144 20.04 7.33 5.38
C VAL A 144 21.41 7.36 4.70
N GLN A 145 22.50 7.03 5.40
CA GLN A 145 23.82 6.94 4.76
C GLN A 145 23.88 5.82 3.72
N MET A 146 23.34 4.63 4.04
CA MET A 146 23.33 3.49 3.13
C MET A 146 22.44 3.69 1.90
N ALA A 147 21.44 4.58 1.98
CA ALA A 147 20.67 4.98 0.81
C ALA A 147 21.55 5.60 -0.30
N LYS A 148 22.61 6.37 0.06
CA LYS A 148 23.57 6.92 -0.93
C LYS A 148 24.28 5.82 -1.72
N GLU A 149 24.55 4.70 -1.06
CA GLU A 149 25.20 3.51 -1.62
C GLU A 149 24.20 2.56 -2.30
N LYS A 150 22.96 3.02 -2.56
CA LYS A 150 21.87 2.23 -3.15
C LYS A 150 21.45 1.01 -2.29
N LYS A 151 21.76 1.02 -1.00
CA LYS A 151 21.38 -0.03 -0.03
C LYS A 151 20.20 0.45 0.82
N MET A 152 18.97 0.23 0.34
CA MET A 152 17.73 0.75 0.96
C MET A 152 16.85 -0.33 1.61
N ARG A 153 17.30 -1.60 1.64
CA ARG A 153 16.46 -2.76 1.98
C ARG A 153 15.83 -2.72 3.38
N LEU A 154 16.47 -2.05 4.35
CA LEU A 154 15.91 -1.93 5.70
C LEU A 154 14.77 -0.91 5.79
N ILE A 155 14.79 0.14 4.96
CA ILE A 155 13.86 1.27 5.09
C ILE A 155 12.39 0.81 4.99
N PRO A 156 11.98 0.02 3.97
CA PRO A 156 10.60 -0.45 3.89
C PRO A 156 10.12 -1.19 5.14
N ARG A 157 10.97 -2.05 5.70
CA ARG A 157 10.62 -2.86 6.89
C ARG A 157 10.44 -2.04 8.16
N LEU A 158 11.19 -0.95 8.30
CA LEU A 158 11.16 -0.13 9.51
C LEU A 158 10.05 0.93 9.47
N VAL A 159 9.81 1.51 8.29
CA VAL A 159 8.84 2.62 8.11
C VAL A 159 7.39 2.18 8.29
N GLU A 160 7.05 0.93 7.95
CA GLU A 160 5.67 0.43 8.08
C GLU A 160 5.19 0.31 9.54
N GLN A 161 6.13 0.26 10.51
CA GLN A 161 5.82 -0.02 11.91
C GLN A 161 5.79 1.25 12.79
N ASP A 162 6.48 2.32 12.38
CA ASP A 162 6.52 3.57 13.15
C ASP A 162 6.57 4.82 12.26
N GLN A 163 5.52 5.63 12.34
CA GLN A 163 5.43 6.92 11.64
C GLN A 163 6.45 7.96 12.15
N ASN A 164 6.93 7.84 13.38
CA ASN A 164 7.98 8.72 13.90
C ASN A 164 9.32 8.40 13.25
N PHE A 165 9.65 7.11 13.07
CA PHE A 165 10.85 6.70 12.35
C PHE A 165 10.88 7.25 10.93
N LYS A 166 9.73 7.25 10.25
CA LYS A 166 9.56 7.86 8.92
C LYS A 166 9.91 9.36 8.89
N ARG A 167 9.58 10.11 9.94
CA ARG A 167 9.95 11.53 10.09
C ARG A 167 11.42 11.69 10.48
N GLU A 168 11.94 10.80 11.30
CA GLU A 168 13.36 10.77 11.69
C GLU A 168 14.26 10.61 10.46
N LEU A 169 13.92 9.70 9.53
CA LEU A 169 14.62 9.57 8.24
C LEU A 169 14.65 10.89 7.46
N THR A 170 13.53 11.63 7.44
CA THR A 170 13.44 12.95 6.81
C THR A 170 14.38 13.95 7.45
N PHE A 171 14.40 14.05 8.78
CA PHE A 171 15.35 14.92 9.49
C PHE A 171 16.81 14.55 9.25
N MET A 172 17.10 13.28 8.99
CA MET A 172 18.46 12.79 8.67
C MET A 172 18.85 13.03 7.19
N GLY A 173 17.95 13.55 6.35
CA GLY A 173 18.23 13.90 4.95
C GLY A 173 18.07 12.73 3.97
N ILE A 174 17.08 11.85 4.19
CA ILE A 174 16.81 10.72 3.28
C ILE A 174 16.44 11.18 1.88
N PHE A 175 15.63 12.24 1.76
CA PHE A 175 15.13 12.70 0.46
C PHE A 175 16.25 13.21 -0.43
N GLU A 176 17.18 13.98 0.13
CA GLU A 176 18.38 14.47 -0.57
C GLU A 176 19.21 13.32 -1.12
N ASN A 177 19.39 12.25 -0.33
CA ASN A 177 20.15 11.08 -0.76
C ASN A 177 19.42 10.30 -1.86
N LEU A 178 18.10 10.13 -1.74
CA LEU A 178 17.28 9.49 -2.78
C LEU A 178 17.30 10.30 -4.08
N LEU A 179 17.15 11.62 -3.99
CA LEU A 179 17.20 12.51 -5.14
C LEU A 179 18.59 12.50 -5.78
N LYS A 180 19.67 12.48 -5.00
CA LYS A 180 21.04 12.35 -5.53
C LYS A 180 21.23 11.03 -6.28
N VAL A 181 20.77 9.91 -5.71
CA VAL A 181 20.81 8.60 -6.39
C VAL A 181 20.08 8.64 -7.73
N LEU A 182 18.93 9.34 -7.79
CA LEU A 182 18.15 9.50 -9.01
C LEU A 182 18.79 10.48 -10.01
N GLN A 183 19.55 11.48 -9.56
CA GLN A 183 20.33 12.36 -10.44
C GLN A 183 21.41 11.61 -11.19
N ASP A 184 22.02 10.60 -10.56
CA ASP A 184 23.02 9.71 -11.18
C ASP A 184 22.39 8.70 -12.17
N GLY A 185 21.06 8.57 -12.17
CA GLY A 185 20.31 7.72 -13.08
C GLY A 185 19.08 7.09 -12.43
N PHE A 186 18.16 6.57 -13.26
CA PHE A 186 16.94 5.93 -12.75
C PHE A 186 17.29 4.73 -11.85
N PHE A 187 16.69 4.71 -10.65
CA PHE A 187 16.81 3.61 -9.71
C PHE A 187 15.44 3.31 -9.09
N LYS A 188 14.88 2.14 -9.43
CA LYS A 188 13.51 1.76 -9.05
C LYS A 188 13.31 1.77 -7.54
N ASP A 189 14.24 1.21 -6.77
CA ASP A 189 14.12 1.13 -5.32
C ASP A 189 14.10 2.53 -4.67
N ALA A 190 14.79 3.52 -5.26
CA ALA A 190 14.70 4.91 -4.79
C ALA A 190 13.30 5.50 -5.03
N MET A 191 12.72 5.30 -6.22
CA MET A 191 11.35 5.76 -6.51
C MET A 191 10.33 5.09 -5.59
N SER A 192 10.42 3.77 -5.39
CA SER A 192 9.55 3.04 -4.46
C SER A 192 9.73 3.50 -3.01
N THR A 193 10.95 3.84 -2.60
CA THR A 193 11.21 4.40 -1.27
C THR A 193 10.61 5.81 -1.13
N LEU A 194 10.67 6.66 -2.16
CA LEU A 194 9.99 7.96 -2.16
C LEU A 194 8.47 7.80 -1.98
N VAL A 195 7.84 6.91 -2.75
CA VAL A 195 6.41 6.59 -2.63
C VAL A 195 6.06 6.19 -1.20
N LEU A 196 6.83 5.28 -0.61
CA LEU A 196 6.63 4.83 0.76
C LEU A 196 6.78 5.98 1.77
N LEU A 197 7.78 6.84 1.59
CA LEU A 197 8.07 7.95 2.48
C LEU A 197 7.06 9.11 2.36
N LEU A 198 6.39 9.26 1.22
CA LEU A 198 5.39 10.32 0.98
C LEU A 198 3.97 9.92 1.37
N ARG A 199 3.61 8.65 1.17
CA ARG A 199 2.26 8.14 1.43
C ARG A 199 1.77 8.42 2.85
N ASP A 200 0.56 8.97 2.99
CA ASP A 200 -0.10 9.26 4.28
C ASP A 200 0.78 10.06 5.27
N CYS A 201 1.69 10.92 4.79
CA CYS A 201 2.61 11.66 5.65
C CYS A 201 2.72 13.13 5.23
N PRO A 202 1.82 14.01 5.73
CA PRO A 202 1.81 15.44 5.38
C PRO A 202 3.14 16.16 5.63
N PHE A 203 3.82 15.84 6.73
CA PHE A 203 5.13 16.42 7.04
C PHE A 203 6.16 16.12 5.94
N ASN A 204 6.25 14.87 5.50
CA ASN A 204 7.19 14.45 4.47
C ASN A 204 6.82 15.03 3.10
N GLN A 205 5.52 15.10 2.78
CA GLN A 205 5.04 15.72 1.54
C GLN A 205 5.44 17.20 1.47
N ASN A 206 5.23 17.95 2.55
CA ASN A 206 5.57 19.36 2.63
C ASN A 206 7.08 19.59 2.49
N TYR A 207 7.88 18.79 3.20
CA TYR A 207 9.33 18.87 3.13
C TYR A 207 9.85 18.53 1.72
N PHE A 208 9.33 17.46 1.12
CA PHE A 208 9.75 17.04 -0.21
C PHE A 208 9.40 18.06 -1.28
N ASP A 209 8.24 18.73 -1.19
CA ASP A 209 7.84 19.76 -2.15
C ASP A 209 8.76 21.00 -2.14
N GLU A 210 9.45 21.25 -1.02
CA GLU A 210 10.45 22.32 -0.89
C GLU A 210 11.80 21.96 -1.55
N LEU A 211 11.99 20.68 -1.91
CA LEU A 211 13.17 20.22 -2.63
C LEU A 211 13.01 20.38 -4.15
N LYS A 212 14.14 20.36 -4.87
CA LYS A 212 14.17 20.32 -6.34
C LYS A 212 13.85 18.91 -6.84
N TRP A 213 12.63 18.45 -6.62
CA TRP A 213 12.18 17.10 -7.00
C TRP A 213 11.81 17.00 -8.49
N ASP A 214 11.58 18.12 -9.17
CA ASP A 214 11.07 18.22 -10.53
C ASP A 214 11.92 17.50 -11.59
N PHE A 215 13.22 17.28 -11.33
CA PHE A 215 14.05 16.52 -12.26
C PHE A 215 13.57 15.06 -12.44
N ILE A 216 12.81 14.49 -11.48
CA ILE A 216 12.27 13.12 -11.64
C ILE A 216 11.31 13.03 -12.84
N LEU A 217 10.75 14.16 -13.27
CA LEU A 217 9.88 14.24 -14.45
C LEU A 217 10.62 13.88 -15.75
N ASN A 218 11.96 13.98 -15.77
CA ASN A 218 12.78 13.53 -16.90
C ASN A 218 12.67 12.01 -17.15
N PHE A 219 12.16 11.24 -16.18
CA PHE A 219 11.95 9.80 -16.33
C PHE A 219 10.57 9.42 -16.88
N ILE A 220 9.64 10.37 -17.11
CA ILE A 220 8.26 10.07 -17.54
C ILE A 220 8.21 9.22 -18.80
N ASP A 221 9.07 9.46 -19.79
CA ASP A 221 9.01 8.75 -21.06
C ASP A 221 9.38 7.26 -20.95
N LYS A 222 10.26 6.91 -20.00
CA LYS A 222 10.76 5.53 -19.83
C LYS A 222 10.14 4.81 -18.63
N HIS A 223 9.82 5.54 -17.58
CA HIS A 223 9.35 5.04 -16.29
C HIS A 223 8.13 5.85 -15.79
N PRO A 224 7.06 5.95 -16.59
CA PRO A 224 5.91 6.76 -16.24
C PRO A 224 5.23 6.29 -14.95
N GLY A 225 5.16 4.97 -14.72
CA GLY A 225 4.52 4.40 -13.53
C GLY A 225 5.12 4.91 -12.24
N GLU A 226 6.43 4.75 -12.09
CA GLU A 226 7.16 5.17 -10.91
C GLU A 226 7.08 6.68 -10.67
N VAL A 227 7.13 7.49 -11.73
CA VAL A 227 6.99 8.95 -11.60
C VAL A 227 5.59 9.33 -11.12
N PHE A 228 4.54 8.77 -11.76
CA PHE A 228 3.16 9.11 -11.39
C PHE A 228 2.78 8.59 -10.01
N ASP A 229 3.35 7.48 -9.54
CA ASP A 229 3.14 6.97 -8.19
C ASP A 229 3.72 7.95 -7.14
N VAL A 230 4.91 8.52 -7.41
CA VAL A 230 5.50 9.56 -6.55
C VAL A 230 4.62 10.81 -6.51
N LEU A 231 4.18 11.30 -7.69
CA LEU A 231 3.32 12.49 -7.77
C LEU A 231 1.98 12.28 -7.06
N SER A 232 1.37 11.09 -7.21
CA SER A 232 0.10 10.76 -6.57
C SER A 232 0.24 10.69 -5.05
N CYS A 233 1.36 10.16 -4.53
CA CYS A 233 1.61 10.13 -3.08
C CYS A 233 2.04 11.49 -2.50
N LEU A 234 2.56 12.38 -3.33
CA LEU A 234 2.85 13.76 -2.94
C LEU A 234 1.55 14.57 -2.74
N MET A 235 0.51 14.26 -3.52
CA MET A 235 -0.80 14.94 -3.51
C MET A 235 -1.85 14.23 -2.63
N ASP A 236 -1.72 14.33 -1.31
CA ASP A 236 -2.74 13.81 -0.39
C ASP A 236 -3.75 14.90 0.00
N PRO A 237 -5.05 14.76 -0.31
CA PRO A 237 -6.10 15.70 0.10
C PRO A 237 -6.23 15.89 1.62
N LYS A 238 -5.70 14.97 2.44
CA LYS A 238 -5.69 15.10 3.91
C LYS A 238 -4.63 16.08 4.41
N ASN A 239 -3.67 16.48 3.56
CA ASN A 239 -2.65 17.44 3.92
C ASN A 239 -3.21 18.87 3.94
N THR A 240 -2.98 19.61 5.04
CA THR A 240 -3.42 21.01 5.17
C THR A 240 -2.81 21.94 4.12
N GLU A 241 -1.61 21.61 3.63
CA GLU A 241 -0.89 22.34 2.57
C GLU A 241 -1.18 21.79 1.17
N PHE A 242 -2.21 20.95 1.00
CA PHE A 242 -2.55 20.32 -0.28
C PHE A 242 -2.62 21.33 -1.44
N LYS A 243 -3.22 22.50 -1.24
CA LYS A 243 -3.32 23.55 -2.28
C LYS A 243 -1.95 24.09 -2.73
N LYS A 244 -1.00 24.23 -1.82
CA LYS A 244 0.38 24.65 -2.11
C LYS A 244 1.06 23.60 -3.00
N ILE A 245 0.99 22.33 -2.58
CA ILE A 245 1.57 21.20 -3.31
C ILE A 245 0.91 21.03 -4.69
N GLN A 246 -0.42 21.10 -4.75
CA GLN A 246 -1.19 21.05 -5.99
C GLN A 246 -0.74 22.13 -6.97
N THR A 247 -0.54 23.35 -6.50
CA THR A 247 -0.03 24.47 -7.32
C THR A 247 1.39 24.19 -7.83
N SER A 248 2.27 23.68 -6.95
CA SER A 248 3.66 23.31 -7.31
C SER A 248 3.69 22.25 -8.42
N ILE A 249 2.91 21.18 -8.28
CA ILE A 249 2.83 20.10 -9.27
C ILE A 249 2.21 20.59 -10.57
N TYR A 250 1.09 21.32 -10.51
CA TYR A 250 0.46 21.88 -11.69
C TYR A 250 1.40 22.79 -12.48
N GLY A 251 2.25 23.57 -11.80
CA GLY A 251 3.23 24.44 -12.45
C GLY A 251 4.36 23.70 -13.18
N LYS A 252 4.57 22.40 -12.89
CA LYS A 252 5.69 21.61 -13.40
C LYS A 252 5.27 20.46 -14.33
N VAL A 253 4.04 19.97 -14.21
CA VAL A 253 3.55 18.79 -14.92
C VAL A 253 2.57 19.18 -16.03
N ASP A 254 2.85 18.73 -17.25
CA ASP A 254 1.93 18.90 -18.38
C ASP A 254 0.73 17.93 -18.28
N LEU A 255 -0.48 18.49 -18.16
CA LEU A 255 -1.73 17.74 -18.14
C LEU A 255 -1.90 16.82 -19.37
N ARG A 256 -1.37 17.20 -20.54
CA ARG A 256 -1.43 16.36 -21.75
C ARG A 256 -0.67 15.06 -21.58
N LEU A 257 0.46 15.08 -20.86
CA LEU A 257 1.22 13.89 -20.55
C LEU A 257 0.46 13.00 -19.56
N VAL A 258 -0.10 13.58 -18.50
CA VAL A 258 -0.90 12.83 -17.51
C VAL A 258 -2.09 12.15 -18.19
N LEU A 259 -2.78 12.86 -19.09
CA LEU A 259 -3.89 12.34 -19.89
C LEU A 259 -3.45 11.27 -20.89
N LYS A 260 -2.33 11.47 -21.59
CA LYS A 260 -1.75 10.48 -22.52
C LYS A 260 -1.48 9.15 -21.82
N PHE A 261 -0.99 9.19 -20.58
CA PHE A 261 -0.73 8.01 -19.75
C PHE A 261 -1.93 7.55 -18.91
N LYS A 262 -3.10 8.20 -19.06
CA LYS A 262 -4.39 7.78 -18.48
C LYS A 262 -4.33 7.66 -16.95
N ARG A 263 -3.68 8.62 -16.30
CA ARG A 263 -3.57 8.70 -14.83
C ARG A 263 -4.72 9.53 -14.26
N TRP A 264 -5.91 8.93 -14.24
CA TRP A 264 -7.18 9.58 -13.92
C TRP A 264 -7.25 10.12 -12.49
N SER A 265 -6.80 9.33 -11.50
CA SER A 265 -6.71 9.77 -10.11
C SER A 265 -5.80 10.98 -9.93
N LEU A 266 -4.62 10.99 -10.56
CA LEU A 266 -3.72 12.13 -10.54
C LEU A 266 -4.30 13.36 -11.24
N LEU A 267 -4.98 13.19 -12.38
CA LEU A 267 -5.70 14.29 -13.03
C LEU A 267 -6.72 14.93 -12.10
N TYR A 268 -7.56 14.10 -11.45
CA TYR A 268 -8.52 14.56 -10.45
C TYR A 268 -7.83 15.34 -9.34
N LEU A 269 -6.76 14.81 -8.73
CA LEU A 269 -6.01 15.49 -7.68
C LEU A 269 -5.45 16.85 -8.14
N ILE A 270 -4.96 16.93 -9.39
CA ILE A 270 -4.42 18.18 -9.94
C ILE A 270 -5.51 19.24 -10.11
N VAL A 271 -6.70 18.89 -10.62
CA VAL A 271 -7.72 19.89 -10.95
C VAL A 271 -8.73 20.16 -9.83
N LYS A 272 -8.85 19.23 -8.86
CA LYS A 272 -9.83 19.30 -7.77
C LYS A 272 -9.81 20.66 -7.07
N ASP A 273 -10.99 21.24 -6.90
CA ASP A 273 -11.23 22.52 -6.22
C ASP A 273 -10.47 23.70 -6.84
N ASN A 274 -10.03 23.59 -8.09
CA ASN A 274 -9.35 24.65 -8.84
C ASN A 274 -9.97 24.86 -10.24
N LYS A 275 -10.78 25.92 -10.35
CA LYS A 275 -11.52 26.26 -11.58
C LYS A 275 -10.60 26.48 -12.78
N SER A 276 -9.52 27.24 -12.63
CA SER A 276 -8.62 27.56 -13.74
C SER A 276 -7.92 26.31 -14.27
N TYR A 277 -7.54 25.38 -13.39
CA TYR A 277 -6.88 24.13 -13.80
C TYR A 277 -7.87 23.21 -14.50
N THR A 278 -9.12 23.20 -14.02
CA THR A 278 -10.23 22.46 -14.64
C THR A 278 -10.50 22.98 -16.05
N GLU A 279 -10.60 24.29 -16.26
CA GLU A 279 -10.78 24.90 -17.59
C GLU A 279 -9.67 24.46 -18.55
N LYS A 280 -8.40 24.49 -18.14
CA LYS A 280 -7.30 24.02 -18.98
C LYS A 280 -7.33 22.52 -19.26
N LEU A 281 -7.80 21.69 -18.32
CA LEU A 281 -7.98 20.26 -18.60
C LEU A 281 -9.04 20.02 -19.68
N LEU A 282 -10.15 20.76 -19.63
CA LEU A 282 -11.24 20.66 -20.60
C LEU A 282 -10.81 21.01 -22.03
N GLU A 283 -9.80 21.87 -22.20
CA GLU A 283 -9.20 22.18 -23.51
C GLU A 283 -8.43 21.00 -24.15
N ASN A 284 -8.12 19.93 -23.41
CA ASN A 284 -7.25 18.83 -23.86
C ASN A 284 -8.01 17.57 -24.36
N PHE A 285 -9.25 17.71 -24.85
CA PHE A 285 -10.06 16.58 -25.34
C PHE A 285 -10.19 15.43 -24.31
N VAL A 286 -10.29 15.79 -23.02
CA VAL A 286 -10.33 14.81 -21.91
C VAL A 286 -11.51 13.84 -22.05
N PHE A 287 -12.65 14.30 -22.57
CA PHE A 287 -13.85 13.49 -22.76
C PHE A 287 -13.67 12.41 -23.83
N ASP A 288 -13.04 12.72 -24.97
CA ASP A 288 -12.74 11.75 -26.02
C ASP A 288 -11.87 10.61 -25.46
N LYS A 289 -10.95 10.92 -24.54
CA LYS A 289 -10.10 9.93 -23.88
C LYS A 289 -10.82 9.09 -22.83
N ILE A 290 -11.79 9.69 -22.14
CA ILE A 290 -12.67 8.96 -21.21
C ILE A 290 -13.56 7.98 -22.00
N GLU A 291 -14.13 8.42 -23.12
CA GLU A 291 -14.95 7.58 -24.02
C GLU A 291 -14.16 6.37 -24.55
N GLU A 292 -12.93 6.59 -25.01
CA GLU A 292 -12.01 5.55 -25.48
C GLU A 292 -11.71 4.50 -24.39
N GLU A 293 -11.65 4.89 -23.11
CA GLU A 293 -11.35 3.95 -22.03
C GLU A 293 -12.59 3.24 -21.50
N LEU A 294 -13.73 3.92 -21.39
CA LEU A 294 -14.97 3.30 -20.89
C LEU A 294 -15.50 2.24 -21.86
N SER A 295 -15.28 2.41 -23.16
CA SER A 295 -15.64 1.43 -24.20
C SER A 295 -14.81 0.14 -24.17
N LYS A 296 -13.72 0.08 -23.38
CA LYS A 296 -12.90 -1.13 -23.23
C LYS A 296 -13.42 -1.98 -22.08
N GLU A 297 -13.57 -3.28 -22.30
CA GLU A 297 -14.04 -4.27 -21.30
C GLU A 297 -13.02 -4.55 -20.16
N ALA A 298 -12.09 -3.65 -19.85
CA ALA A 298 -10.94 -3.96 -19.00
C ALA A 298 -10.87 -3.15 -17.68
N PHE A 299 -10.65 -3.88 -16.58
CA PHE A 299 -10.23 -3.50 -15.22
C PHE A 299 -11.09 -2.47 -14.45
N VAL A 300 -11.93 -3.01 -13.56
CA VAL A 300 -12.86 -2.30 -12.66
C VAL A 300 -12.22 -1.11 -11.91
N ARG A 301 -11.02 -1.26 -11.32
CA ARG A 301 -10.37 -0.18 -10.55
C ARG A 301 -10.11 1.09 -11.36
N LYS A 302 -9.72 0.96 -12.64
CA LYS A 302 -9.48 2.13 -13.50
C LYS A 302 -10.76 2.88 -13.83
N ARG A 303 -11.91 2.17 -13.89
CA ARG A 303 -13.21 2.78 -14.12
C ARG A 303 -13.64 3.67 -12.94
N ASN A 304 -13.37 3.26 -11.70
CA ASN A 304 -13.69 4.08 -10.52
C ASN A 304 -12.93 5.42 -10.52
N GLU A 305 -11.65 5.42 -10.89
CA GLU A 305 -10.85 6.64 -10.99
C GLU A 305 -11.39 7.59 -12.08
N ILE A 306 -11.86 7.04 -13.21
CA ILE A 306 -12.53 7.79 -14.27
C ILE A 306 -13.84 8.38 -13.74
N TYR A 307 -14.68 7.58 -13.08
CA TYR A 307 -15.95 8.04 -12.53
C TYR A 307 -15.78 9.15 -11.49
N LEU A 308 -14.75 9.08 -10.65
CA LEU A 308 -14.39 10.14 -9.72
C LEU A 308 -14.05 11.46 -10.43
N LEU A 309 -13.26 11.39 -11.50
CA LEU A 309 -12.94 12.57 -12.31
C LEU A 309 -14.20 13.11 -13.02
N VAL A 310 -15.04 12.23 -13.58
CA VAL A 310 -16.26 12.61 -14.28
C VAL A 310 -17.26 13.30 -13.35
N ASP A 311 -17.53 12.75 -12.16
CA ASP A 311 -18.42 13.38 -11.17
C ASP A 311 -17.96 14.80 -10.84
N TYR A 312 -16.65 14.99 -10.63
CA TYR A 312 -16.07 16.31 -10.43
C TYR A 312 -16.25 17.22 -11.66
N LEU A 313 -15.95 16.75 -12.87
CA LEU A 313 -16.07 17.57 -14.08
C LEU A 313 -17.52 17.97 -14.37
N LEU A 314 -18.48 17.07 -14.13
CA LEU A 314 -19.91 17.33 -14.28
C LEU A 314 -20.43 18.44 -13.37
N PHE A 315 -19.84 18.59 -12.19
CA PHE A 315 -20.14 19.71 -11.29
C PHE A 315 -19.71 21.07 -11.89
N TRP A 316 -18.61 21.09 -12.66
CA TRP A 316 -18.02 22.33 -13.17
C TRP A 316 -18.47 22.70 -14.58
N ASN A 317 -18.87 21.73 -15.40
CA ASN A 317 -19.25 21.97 -16.78
C ASN A 317 -20.36 21.00 -17.22
N ASP A 318 -21.36 21.54 -17.91
CA ASP A 318 -22.36 20.73 -18.61
C ASP A 318 -21.78 20.35 -19.98
N PHE A 319 -21.03 19.27 -20.01
CA PHE A 319 -20.52 18.72 -21.27
C PHE A 319 -21.47 17.64 -21.78
N ASP A 320 -21.56 17.49 -23.09
CA ASP A 320 -22.37 16.46 -23.72
C ASP A 320 -21.80 15.06 -23.46
N ALA A 321 -22.29 14.41 -22.41
CA ALA A 321 -21.96 13.03 -22.07
C ALA A 321 -22.79 12.01 -22.84
N SER A 322 -23.59 12.42 -23.83
CA SER A 322 -24.38 11.48 -24.65
C SER A 322 -23.52 10.44 -25.37
N LYS A 323 -22.24 10.77 -25.60
CA LYS A 323 -21.22 9.87 -26.15
C LYS A 323 -20.62 8.91 -25.12
N LEU A 324 -20.69 9.26 -23.83
CA LEU A 324 -20.16 8.44 -22.75
C LEU A 324 -21.21 7.40 -22.36
N ASP A 325 -21.21 6.27 -23.05
CA ASP A 325 -22.21 5.21 -22.92
C ASP A 325 -22.11 4.42 -21.59
N SER A 326 -22.35 5.09 -20.46
CA SER A 326 -22.16 4.53 -19.11
C SER A 326 -23.32 4.91 -18.19
N TYR A 327 -24.10 3.92 -17.75
CA TYR A 327 -25.21 4.10 -16.81
C TYR A 327 -24.85 5.00 -15.62
N LYS A 328 -23.65 4.81 -15.05
CA LYS A 328 -23.15 5.59 -13.91
C LYS A 328 -23.07 7.09 -14.19
N ILE A 329 -22.59 7.46 -15.38
CA ILE A 329 -22.41 8.87 -15.78
C ILE A 329 -23.78 9.54 -15.94
N TYR A 330 -24.74 8.83 -16.54
CA TYR A 330 -26.10 9.32 -16.64
C TYR A 330 -26.79 9.43 -15.27
N THR A 331 -26.53 8.50 -14.34
CA THR A 331 -26.98 8.63 -12.94
C THR A 331 -26.44 9.92 -12.30
N MET A 332 -25.13 10.20 -12.45
CA MET A 332 -24.51 11.41 -11.91
C MET A 332 -25.12 12.68 -12.51
N LYS A 333 -25.39 12.70 -13.81
CA LYS A 333 -26.01 13.86 -14.45
C LYS A 333 -27.47 14.07 -14.00
N SER A 334 -28.23 12.98 -13.86
CA SER A 334 -29.60 13.03 -13.35
C SER A 334 -29.66 13.65 -11.96
N LEU A 335 -28.73 13.28 -11.08
CA LEU A 335 -28.55 13.90 -9.76
C LEU A 335 -28.23 15.40 -9.80
N ARG A 336 -27.64 15.87 -10.90
CA ARG A 336 -27.31 17.28 -11.12
C ARG A 336 -28.41 18.03 -11.88
N GLU A 337 -29.60 17.42 -12.04
CA GLU A 337 -30.75 17.96 -12.77
C GLU A 337 -30.43 18.38 -14.23
N GLN A 338 -29.40 17.78 -14.84
CA GLN A 338 -29.05 18.04 -16.23
C GLN A 338 -30.00 17.27 -17.15
N HIS A 339 -30.69 17.98 -18.06
CA HIS A 339 -31.64 17.37 -18.98
C HIS A 339 -30.95 16.40 -19.95
N ILE A 340 -31.28 15.11 -19.84
CA ILE A 340 -30.86 14.10 -20.81
C ILE A 340 -32.02 13.18 -21.15
N SER A 341 -32.15 12.83 -22.44
CA SER A 341 -33.02 11.73 -22.85
C SER A 341 -32.49 10.41 -22.30
N THR A 342 -33.24 9.78 -21.41
CA THR A 342 -32.93 8.48 -20.81
C THR A 342 -33.64 7.31 -21.51
N ASN A 343 -34.52 7.59 -22.49
CA ASN A 343 -35.42 6.61 -23.11
C ASN A 343 -34.68 5.36 -23.63
N ASP A 344 -33.65 5.55 -24.45
CA ASP A 344 -32.92 4.43 -25.08
C ASP A 344 -32.06 3.67 -24.06
N LEU A 345 -31.61 4.35 -23.00
CA LEU A 345 -30.78 3.76 -21.95
C LEU A 345 -31.61 2.94 -20.97
N ILE A 346 -32.85 3.34 -20.69
CA ILE A 346 -33.75 2.58 -19.83
C ILE A 346 -34.03 1.21 -20.45
N GLU A 347 -34.35 1.14 -21.75
CA GLU A 347 -34.60 -0.14 -22.43
C GLU A 347 -33.34 -1.02 -22.47
N ARG A 348 -32.15 -0.45 -22.71
CA ARG A 348 -30.88 -1.19 -22.60
C ARG A 348 -30.54 -1.64 -21.18
N ALA A 349 -30.88 -0.84 -20.17
CA ALA A 349 -30.71 -1.21 -18.77
C ALA A 349 -31.62 -2.40 -18.44
N PHE A 350 -32.83 -2.43 -19.00
CA PHE A 350 -33.72 -3.57 -18.89
C PHE A 350 -33.12 -4.83 -19.53
N GLU A 351 -32.59 -4.73 -20.76
CA GLU A 351 -31.90 -5.85 -21.41
C GLU A 351 -30.72 -6.37 -20.58
N THR A 352 -29.95 -5.45 -19.98
CA THR A 352 -28.81 -5.77 -19.12
C THR A 352 -29.25 -6.52 -17.87
N ILE A 353 -30.33 -6.09 -17.22
CA ILE A 353 -30.90 -6.71 -16.03
C ILE A 353 -31.55 -8.06 -16.36
N CYS A 354 -32.19 -8.20 -17.53
CA CYS A 354 -32.71 -9.48 -18.01
C CYS A 354 -31.60 -10.52 -18.27
N GLN A 355 -30.33 -10.11 -18.33
CA GLN A 355 -29.17 -10.97 -18.57
C GLN A 355 -28.28 -11.14 -17.33
N PHE A 356 -28.86 -11.08 -16.11
CA PHE A 356 -28.10 -11.26 -14.85
C PHE A 356 -27.16 -12.48 -14.87
N ASP A 357 -27.52 -13.57 -15.56
CA ASP A 357 -26.72 -14.80 -15.70
C ASP A 357 -25.45 -14.67 -16.55
N ASN A 358 -25.44 -13.74 -17.51
CA ASN A 358 -24.47 -13.72 -18.59
C ASN A 358 -23.56 -12.48 -18.57
N LYS A 359 -23.74 -11.55 -17.61
CA LYS A 359 -23.00 -10.28 -17.54
C LYS A 359 -22.21 -10.12 -16.26
N GLU A 360 -21.17 -9.29 -16.33
CA GLU A 360 -20.37 -8.88 -15.18
C GLU A 360 -21.24 -8.23 -14.09
N GLU A 361 -20.95 -8.57 -12.84
CA GLU A 361 -21.65 -8.09 -11.64
C GLU A 361 -21.77 -6.55 -11.60
N GLY A 362 -20.70 -5.84 -12.00
CA GLY A 362 -20.65 -4.38 -12.02
C GLY A 362 -21.61 -3.74 -13.05
N ALA A 363 -21.77 -4.32 -14.23
CA ALA A 363 -22.67 -3.77 -15.26
C ALA A 363 -24.13 -3.86 -14.82
N SER A 364 -24.51 -4.97 -14.20
CA SER A 364 -25.85 -5.17 -13.63
C SER A 364 -26.09 -4.23 -12.44
N PHE A 365 -25.08 -4.01 -11.61
CA PHE A 365 -25.14 -3.05 -10.50
C PHE A 365 -25.38 -1.62 -11.02
N ASP A 366 -24.60 -1.19 -12.01
CA ASP A 366 -24.71 0.16 -12.58
C ASP A 366 -26.07 0.40 -13.26
N ALA A 367 -26.63 -0.61 -13.93
CA ALA A 367 -27.96 -0.56 -14.52
C ALA A 367 -29.07 -0.43 -13.44
N LEU A 368 -28.99 -1.20 -12.35
CA LEU A 368 -29.94 -1.12 -11.24
C LEU A 368 -29.92 0.26 -10.57
N ILE A 369 -28.72 0.78 -10.29
CA ILE A 369 -28.54 2.12 -9.74
C ILE A 369 -29.13 3.16 -10.68
N PHE A 370 -28.83 3.08 -11.98
CA PHE A 370 -29.39 3.99 -12.97
C PHE A 370 -30.92 4.02 -12.96
N ILE A 371 -31.58 2.86 -12.86
CA ILE A 371 -33.05 2.78 -12.81
C ILE A 371 -33.62 3.38 -11.53
N ILE A 372 -32.98 3.17 -10.38
CA ILE A 372 -33.44 3.76 -9.11
C ILE A 372 -33.42 5.30 -9.18
N PHE A 373 -32.36 5.88 -9.71
CA PHE A 373 -32.23 7.34 -9.79
C PHE A 373 -32.98 7.97 -10.97
N ASN A 374 -33.27 7.22 -12.03
CA ASN A 374 -34.04 7.67 -13.19
C ASN A 374 -35.39 6.97 -13.25
N PHE A 375 -36.02 6.80 -12.09
CA PHE A 375 -37.20 5.97 -11.96
C PHE A 375 -38.41 6.55 -12.72
N GLU A 376 -38.91 5.79 -13.69
CA GLU A 376 -40.15 6.10 -14.41
C GLU A 376 -41.14 4.95 -14.24
N LYS A 377 -42.20 5.17 -13.44
CA LYS A 377 -43.17 4.12 -13.04
C LYS A 377 -43.70 3.33 -14.24
N THR A 378 -44.19 4.00 -15.29
CA THR A 378 -44.79 3.38 -16.48
C THR A 378 -43.82 2.48 -17.26
N LYS A 379 -42.51 2.75 -17.19
CA LYS A 379 -41.48 1.90 -17.83
C LYS A 379 -41.03 0.78 -16.90
N ALA A 380 -40.79 1.10 -15.63
CA ALA A 380 -40.31 0.15 -14.63
C ALA A 380 -41.34 -0.95 -14.31
N GLU A 381 -42.65 -0.71 -14.50
CA GLU A 381 -43.69 -1.74 -14.40
C GLU A 381 -43.43 -2.96 -15.31
N LYS A 382 -42.82 -2.75 -16.49
CA LYS A 382 -42.47 -3.85 -17.41
C LYS A 382 -41.41 -4.80 -16.82
N MET A 383 -40.63 -4.34 -15.84
CA MET A 383 -39.55 -5.10 -15.22
C MET A 383 -40.00 -5.98 -14.06
N ILE A 384 -41.23 -5.81 -13.56
CA ILE A 384 -41.70 -6.50 -12.35
C ILE A 384 -41.44 -8.02 -12.41
N PRO A 385 -41.71 -8.74 -13.54
CA PRO A 385 -41.43 -10.17 -13.62
C PRO A 385 -39.94 -10.48 -13.43
N THR A 386 -39.05 -9.81 -14.16
CA THR A 386 -37.61 -10.02 -14.11
C THR A 386 -37.03 -9.71 -12.72
N LEU A 387 -37.45 -8.60 -12.11
CA LEU A 387 -36.98 -8.19 -10.78
C LEU A 387 -37.50 -9.15 -9.69
N SER A 388 -38.69 -9.74 -9.87
CA SER A 388 -39.24 -10.70 -8.90
C SER A 388 -38.56 -12.08 -9.01
N GLU A 389 -38.16 -12.47 -10.22
CA GLU A 389 -37.48 -13.76 -10.46
C GLU A 389 -36.14 -13.88 -9.71
N ILE A 390 -35.42 -12.78 -9.52
CA ILE A 390 -34.13 -12.75 -8.80
C ILE A 390 -34.23 -13.26 -7.36
N PHE A 391 -35.43 -13.22 -6.75
CA PHE A 391 -35.63 -13.71 -5.38
C PHE A 391 -35.75 -15.23 -5.30
N GLY A 392 -36.07 -15.89 -6.41
CA GLY A 392 -36.06 -17.35 -6.52
C GLY A 392 -34.65 -17.94 -6.60
N ASP A 393 -33.65 -17.12 -6.94
CA ASP A 393 -32.25 -17.52 -7.04
C ASP A 393 -31.40 -16.95 -5.90
N TYR A 394 -31.11 -17.79 -4.92
CA TYR A 394 -30.30 -17.42 -3.75
C TYR A 394 -28.81 -17.29 -4.04
N THR A 395 -28.34 -17.68 -5.22
CA THR A 395 -26.92 -17.59 -5.60
C THR A 395 -26.52 -16.18 -6.04
N ARG A 396 -27.50 -15.31 -6.31
CA ARG A 396 -27.25 -13.92 -6.73
C ARG A 396 -26.65 -13.06 -5.63
N PRO A 397 -25.80 -12.07 -5.98
CA PRO A 397 -25.22 -11.19 -5.00
C PRO A 397 -26.31 -10.45 -4.22
N LYS A 398 -26.13 -10.40 -2.90
CA LYS A 398 -27.15 -9.85 -1.98
C LYS A 398 -27.51 -8.41 -2.32
N LEU A 399 -26.52 -7.61 -2.71
CA LEU A 399 -26.72 -6.20 -3.03
C LEU A 399 -27.65 -6.02 -4.24
N HIS A 400 -27.51 -6.79 -5.32
CA HIS A 400 -28.41 -6.73 -6.48
C HIS A 400 -29.84 -7.10 -6.10
N ARG A 401 -30.01 -8.16 -5.31
CA ARG A 401 -31.35 -8.57 -4.82
C ARG A 401 -31.98 -7.46 -3.99
N SER A 402 -31.20 -6.79 -3.14
CA SER A 402 -31.70 -5.66 -2.37
C SER A 402 -32.03 -4.43 -3.23
N LEU A 403 -31.24 -4.12 -4.26
CA LEU A 403 -31.57 -3.05 -5.21
C LEU A 403 -32.83 -3.37 -6.02
N CYS A 404 -33.01 -4.63 -6.45
CA CYS A 404 -34.25 -5.09 -7.08
C CYS A 404 -35.45 -4.95 -6.14
N LEU A 405 -35.27 -5.28 -4.86
CA LEU A 405 -36.30 -5.07 -3.85
C LEU A 405 -36.69 -3.60 -3.79
N ILE A 406 -35.73 -2.69 -3.66
CA ILE A 406 -35.97 -1.23 -3.63
C ILE A 406 -36.80 -0.79 -4.83
N ILE A 407 -36.45 -1.20 -6.05
CA ILE A 407 -37.21 -0.85 -7.27
C ILE A 407 -38.65 -1.37 -7.20
N LEU A 408 -38.85 -2.62 -6.78
CA LEU A 408 -40.19 -3.20 -6.62
C LEU A 408 -41.02 -2.46 -5.55
N LEU A 409 -40.38 -1.98 -4.49
CA LEU A 409 -41.07 -1.20 -3.45
C LEU A 409 -41.43 0.21 -3.94
N MET A 410 -40.55 0.85 -4.73
CA MET A 410 -40.85 2.11 -5.40
C MET A 410 -42.01 1.98 -6.40
N LEU A 411 -42.21 0.79 -6.96
CA LEU A 411 -43.37 0.42 -7.78
C LEU A 411 -44.64 0.08 -6.97
N GLU A 412 -44.60 0.23 -5.64
CA GLU A 412 -45.71 -0.09 -4.74
C GLU A 412 -46.13 -1.58 -4.78
N ILE A 413 -45.21 -2.47 -5.16
CA ILE A 413 -45.46 -3.91 -5.13
C ILE A 413 -45.41 -4.40 -3.69
N ASN A 414 -46.50 -5.02 -3.25
CA ASN A 414 -46.57 -5.64 -1.93
C ASN A 414 -45.55 -6.80 -1.84
N VAL A 415 -44.83 -6.87 -0.73
CA VAL A 415 -43.82 -7.90 -0.41
C VAL A 415 -44.37 -9.31 -0.63
N ASP A 416 -45.63 -9.54 -0.24
CA ASP A 416 -46.29 -10.83 -0.40
C ASP A 416 -46.36 -11.30 -1.87
N ARG A 417 -46.33 -10.37 -2.83
CA ARG A 417 -46.34 -10.66 -4.27
C ARG A 417 -44.95 -10.91 -4.86
N ILE A 418 -43.89 -10.62 -4.11
CA ILE A 418 -42.48 -10.76 -4.53
C ILE A 418 -41.96 -12.18 -4.23
N GLY A 419 -42.69 -12.98 -3.45
CA GLY A 419 -42.28 -14.34 -3.08
C GLY A 419 -41.30 -14.39 -1.90
N ILE A 420 -41.20 -13.31 -1.13
CA ILE A 420 -40.46 -13.23 0.14
C ILE A 420 -41.40 -12.75 1.26
N ASN A 421 -41.05 -13.01 2.51
CA ASN A 421 -41.82 -12.49 3.65
C ASN A 421 -41.30 -11.12 4.12
N HIS A 422 -42.13 -10.39 4.88
CA HIS A 422 -41.80 -9.07 5.41
C HIS A 422 -40.51 -9.03 6.25
N TYR A 423 -40.22 -10.08 7.02
CA TYR A 423 -39.00 -10.18 7.81
C TYR A 423 -37.75 -10.22 6.92
N THR A 424 -37.81 -11.02 5.85
CA THR A 424 -36.72 -11.15 4.87
C THR A 424 -36.52 -9.83 4.13
N ALA A 425 -37.60 -9.16 3.74
CA ALA A 425 -37.54 -7.85 3.10
C ALA A 425 -36.88 -6.79 4.00
N ASP A 426 -37.27 -6.68 5.27
CA ASP A 426 -36.65 -5.75 6.23
C ASP A 426 -35.15 -6.07 6.43
N HIS A 427 -34.82 -7.35 6.61
CA HIS A 427 -33.41 -7.77 6.74
C HIS A 427 -32.59 -7.38 5.51
N MET A 428 -33.09 -7.64 4.30
CA MET A 428 -32.40 -7.30 3.05
C MET A 428 -32.19 -5.79 2.88
N LEU A 429 -33.15 -4.96 3.28
CA LEU A 429 -33.03 -3.50 3.24
C LEU A 429 -31.99 -3.00 4.24
N ARG A 430 -31.97 -3.53 5.47
CA ARG A 430 -30.96 -3.19 6.48
C ARG A 430 -29.56 -3.62 6.06
N GLU A 431 -29.45 -4.81 5.47
CA GLU A 431 -28.19 -5.34 4.93
C GLU A 431 -27.71 -4.49 3.75
N ALA A 432 -28.61 -4.06 2.86
CA ALA A 432 -28.29 -3.15 1.76
C ALA A 432 -27.75 -1.82 2.28
N ARG A 433 -28.39 -1.24 3.29
CA ARG A 433 -27.88 -0.03 3.95
C ARG A 433 -26.46 -0.22 4.45
N LEU A 434 -26.18 -1.32 5.14
CA LEU A 434 -24.85 -1.62 5.67
C LEU A 434 -23.81 -1.81 4.55
N LEU A 435 -24.17 -2.54 3.48
CA LEU A 435 -23.31 -2.76 2.32
C LEU A 435 -23.02 -1.45 1.58
N LEU A 436 -24.03 -0.61 1.33
CA LEU A 436 -23.86 0.69 0.67
C LEU A 436 -22.96 1.63 1.48
N CYS A 437 -23.08 1.64 2.81
CA CYS A 437 -22.19 2.42 3.69
C CYS A 437 -20.76 1.86 3.76
N SER A 438 -20.52 0.65 3.25
CA SER A 438 -19.21 -0.01 3.29
C SER A 438 -18.48 0.02 1.93
N ILE A 439 -19.10 0.58 0.89
CA ILE A 439 -18.47 0.75 -0.43
C ILE A 439 -17.40 1.84 -0.34
N ASP A 440 -16.15 1.48 -0.62
CA ASP A 440 -15.02 2.40 -0.72
C ASP A 440 -14.50 2.52 -2.17
N LEU A 441 -13.37 3.21 -2.37
CA LEU A 441 -12.74 3.37 -3.69
C LEU A 441 -12.09 2.07 -4.21
N GLU A 442 -11.78 1.13 -3.31
CA GLU A 442 -11.16 -0.15 -3.66
C GLU A 442 -12.22 -1.21 -4.04
N SER A 443 -13.48 -0.98 -3.66
CA SER A 443 -14.64 -1.76 -4.08
C SER A 443 -14.75 -1.84 -5.61
N PRO A 444 -15.13 -3.01 -6.16
CA PRO A 444 -15.45 -3.14 -7.57
C PRO A 444 -16.72 -2.36 -7.97
N LEU A 445 -17.50 -1.91 -6.99
CA LEU A 445 -18.71 -1.13 -7.18
C LEU A 445 -18.42 0.30 -6.73
N TYR A 446 -18.58 1.28 -7.62
CA TYR A 446 -18.39 2.70 -7.29
C TYR A 446 -19.72 3.41 -7.09
N LEU A 447 -19.84 4.19 -6.02
CA LEU A 447 -20.92 5.15 -5.78
C LEU A 447 -20.33 6.44 -5.23
N THR A 448 -20.93 7.57 -5.59
CA THR A 448 -20.61 8.85 -4.94
C THR A 448 -21.26 8.88 -3.55
N ASN A 449 -20.73 9.68 -2.62
CA ASN A 449 -21.33 9.84 -1.29
C ASN A 449 -22.80 10.31 -1.39
N GLU A 450 -23.09 11.20 -2.33
CA GLU A 450 -24.44 11.70 -2.61
C GLU A 450 -25.39 10.58 -3.05
N MET A 451 -24.94 9.67 -3.91
CA MET A 451 -25.73 8.48 -4.29
C MET A 451 -25.99 7.58 -3.07
N VAL A 452 -24.97 7.35 -2.24
CA VAL A 452 -25.10 6.52 -1.04
C VAL A 452 -26.10 7.15 -0.07
N ASP A 453 -25.99 8.46 0.20
CA ASP A 453 -26.88 9.17 1.12
C ASP A 453 -28.34 9.13 0.67
N ILE A 454 -28.59 9.36 -0.62
CA ILE A 454 -29.94 9.29 -1.18
C ILE A 454 -30.50 7.87 -1.07
N LEU A 455 -29.74 6.85 -1.49
CA LEU A 455 -30.19 5.46 -1.40
C LEU A 455 -30.45 5.03 0.04
N VAL A 456 -29.57 5.39 0.98
CA VAL A 456 -29.71 5.07 2.40
C VAL A 456 -30.93 5.77 2.99
N SER A 457 -31.21 7.02 2.61
CA SER A 457 -32.43 7.73 3.02
C SER A 457 -33.68 7.05 2.46
N SER A 458 -33.69 6.73 1.17
CA SER A 458 -34.82 6.02 0.53
C SER A 458 -35.09 4.67 1.18
N ILE A 459 -34.04 3.90 1.50
CA ILE A 459 -34.17 2.65 2.27
C ILE A 459 -34.77 2.94 3.66
N GLY A 460 -34.32 3.99 4.34
CA GLY A 460 -34.85 4.40 5.64
C GLY A 460 -36.34 4.71 5.60
N ASP A 461 -36.80 5.41 4.57
CA ASP A 461 -38.21 5.75 4.38
C ASP A 461 -39.04 4.52 4.04
N LEU A 462 -38.54 3.61 3.20
CA LEU A 462 -39.19 2.35 2.86
C LEU A 462 -39.33 1.40 4.07
N ILE A 463 -38.38 1.44 5.02
CA ILE A 463 -38.47 0.69 6.28
C ILE A 463 -39.49 1.33 7.22
N ARG A 464 -39.57 2.67 7.30
CA ARG A 464 -40.46 3.39 8.22
C ARG A 464 -41.93 3.43 7.79
N ASN A 465 -42.19 3.40 6.49
CA ASN A 465 -43.53 3.48 5.91
C ASN A 465 -44.24 2.11 5.82
N ARG A 466 -43.75 1.10 6.55
CA ARG A 466 -44.29 -0.26 6.66
C ARG A 466 -44.47 -0.62 8.11
#